data_AF-T1A515-F1
#
_entry.id   AF-T1A515-F1
#
_cell.length_a   1.000
_cell.length_b   1.000
_cell.length_c   1.000
_cell.angle_alpha   90.00
_cell.angle_beta   90.00
_cell.angle_gamma   90.00
#
_symmetry.space_group_name_H-M   'P 1'
#
loop_
_entity.id
_entity.type
_entity.pdbx_description
1 polymer ?
#
loop_
_entity_poly.entity_id
_entity_poly.type
_entity_poly.pdbx_seq_one_letter_code
_entity_poly.pdbx_strand_id
1 'polypeptide(L)'
;AARTVSEIPEYRLRLEVDFDTGAWDGHVTFDPTGPARTLDLNADGLTIRSVTAGGRPVPFEYRATEGRLSFPVAGDGGGPVSIEFSGAVQPGQLIGLYRCRHGDGHLLTTQCEPVGARRIFPCVDRPDQKARIHLQVRTGAGLEVISNTPEASTTPAEGGWIDHGFPPTPPMATYLFYLGIGRFDRAEERGGRVAVRVLTAPGRGRSGGFAAGAGPSHPGGVRGVLRDPPYRLPKLDLLAVADH
;
A
#
# COMPACT_ATOMS: atom_id res chain seq x y z
N ALA A 1 28.72 19.67 2.04
CA ALA A 1 28.93 18.22 2.20
C ALA A 1 27.65 17.51 1.74
N ALA A 2 27.74 16.54 0.83
CA ALA A 2 26.58 15.74 0.45
C ALA A 2 26.06 15.04 1.72
N ARG A 3 24.81 15.30 2.11
CA ARG A 3 24.15 14.53 3.17
C ARG A 3 24.22 13.07 2.75
N THR A 4 24.89 12.23 3.52
CA THR A 4 24.93 10.81 3.24
C THR A 4 23.55 10.26 3.59
N VAL A 5 22.76 9.93 2.56
CA VAL A 5 21.37 9.51 2.69
C VAL A 5 21.35 8.00 2.90
N SER A 6 20.64 7.55 3.93
CA SER A 6 20.32 6.12 4.05
C SER A 6 19.22 5.74 3.08
N GLU A 7 19.39 4.59 2.42
CA GLU A 7 18.37 4.01 1.55
C GLU A 7 17.59 2.94 2.31
N ILE A 8 16.36 2.71 1.89
CA ILE A 8 15.50 1.66 2.45
C ILE A 8 15.03 0.80 1.28
N PRO A 9 15.72 -0.32 0.99
CA PRO A 9 15.45 -1.11 -0.21
C PRO A 9 14.17 -1.94 -0.10
N GLU A 10 13.72 -2.26 1.12
CA GLU A 10 12.57 -3.10 1.38
C GLU A 10 11.78 -2.61 2.60
N TYR A 11 10.46 -2.71 2.53
CA TYR A 11 9.55 -2.55 3.66
C TYR A 11 8.76 -3.84 3.85
N ARG A 12 8.70 -4.34 5.09
CA ARG A 12 7.76 -5.36 5.52
C ARG A 12 6.66 -4.70 6.31
N LEU A 13 5.51 -4.54 5.67
CA LEU A 13 4.38 -3.77 6.16
C LEU A 13 3.24 -4.72 6.53
N ARG A 14 2.82 -4.66 7.79
CA ARG A 14 1.61 -5.31 8.30
C ARG A 14 0.62 -4.23 8.69
N LEU A 15 -0.63 -4.37 8.23
CA LEU A 15 -1.73 -3.48 8.58
C LEU A 15 -2.89 -4.32 9.13
N GLU A 16 -3.42 -3.95 10.28
CA GLU A 16 -4.66 -4.50 10.83
C GLU A 16 -5.72 -3.41 10.70
N VAL A 17 -6.65 -3.59 9.75
CA VAL A 17 -7.58 -2.55 9.30
C VAL A 17 -9.00 -2.92 9.68
N ASP A 18 -9.58 -2.13 10.58
CA ASP A 18 -11.01 -2.15 10.86
C ASP A 18 -11.74 -1.46 9.71
N PHE A 19 -12.47 -2.26 8.93
CA PHE A 19 -13.16 -1.80 7.74
C PHE A 19 -14.32 -0.84 8.05
N ASP A 20 -15.00 -1.03 9.18
CA ASP A 20 -16.20 -0.28 9.56
C ASP A 20 -15.86 1.08 10.15
N THR A 21 -14.78 1.17 10.93
CA THR A 21 -14.30 2.44 11.49
C THR A 21 -13.31 3.15 10.58
N GLY A 22 -12.60 2.41 9.73
CA GLY A 22 -11.49 2.94 8.92
C GLY A 22 -10.23 3.24 9.73
N ALA A 23 -10.16 2.75 10.98
CA ALA A 23 -8.95 2.79 11.79
C ALA A 23 -8.02 1.64 11.42
N TRP A 24 -6.73 1.83 11.59
CA TRP A 24 -5.76 0.75 11.46
C TRP A 24 -4.63 0.86 12.46
N ASP A 25 -4.18 -0.31 12.89
CA ASP A 25 -2.87 -0.51 13.50
C ASP A 25 -1.90 -1.00 12.43
N GLY A 26 -0.66 -0.53 12.51
CA GLY A 26 0.37 -0.87 11.56
C GLY A 26 1.72 -1.14 12.21
N HIS A 27 2.43 -2.06 11.59
CA HIS A 27 3.79 -2.43 11.95
C HIS A 27 4.62 -2.44 10.67
N VAL A 28 5.72 -1.69 10.67
CA VAL A 28 6.66 -1.69 9.54
C VAL A 28 8.06 -2.03 10.03
N THR A 29 8.70 -2.97 9.33
CA THR A 29 10.12 -3.27 9.54
C THR A 29 10.91 -3.13 8.25
N PHE A 30 12.16 -2.72 8.39
CA PHE A 30 13.09 -2.56 7.28
C PHE A 30 14.53 -2.50 7.78
N ASP A 31 15.47 -2.78 6.90
CA ASP A 31 16.91 -2.65 7.15
C ASP A 31 17.44 -1.46 6.34
N PRO A 32 17.75 -0.31 6.97
CA PRO A 32 18.33 0.81 6.25
C PRO A 32 19.76 0.47 5.82
N THR A 33 20.20 1.02 4.70
CA THR A 33 21.59 0.90 4.24
C THR A 33 22.26 2.27 4.23
N GLY A 34 23.59 2.29 4.31
CA GLY A 34 24.39 3.51 4.28
C GLY A 34 24.81 4.02 5.66
N PRO A 35 25.64 5.08 5.73
CA PRO A 35 26.39 5.43 6.92
C PRO A 35 25.67 6.44 7.84
N ALA A 36 24.39 6.74 7.60
CA ALA A 36 23.67 7.68 8.43
C ALA A 36 23.54 7.13 9.87
N ARG A 37 23.68 8.03 10.86
CA ARG A 37 23.48 7.72 12.29
C ARG A 37 22.10 8.13 12.79
N THR A 38 21.34 8.78 11.93
CA THR A 38 19.97 9.22 12.17
C THR A 38 19.19 8.95 10.90
N LEU A 39 17.98 8.43 11.05
CA LEU A 39 17.06 8.23 9.94
C LEU A 39 15.90 9.21 10.07
N ASP A 40 15.51 9.79 8.94
CA ASP A 40 14.37 10.68 8.80
C ASP A 40 13.35 10.04 7.87
N LEU A 41 12.15 9.78 8.39
CA LEU A 41 11.02 9.25 7.63
C LEU A 41 9.91 10.31 7.52
N ASN A 42 9.11 10.19 6.47
CA ASN A 42 7.85 10.90 6.34
C ASN A 42 6.74 10.12 7.05
N ALA A 43 5.97 10.81 7.88
CA ALA A 43 4.79 10.27 8.56
C ALA A 43 3.80 11.40 8.84
N ASP A 44 2.57 11.33 8.36
CA ASP A 44 1.58 12.42 8.45
C ASP A 44 0.22 11.89 8.91
N GLY A 45 -0.36 12.50 9.94
CA GLY A 45 -1.63 12.04 10.52
C GLY A 45 -1.57 10.67 11.20
N LEU A 46 -0.36 10.18 11.52
CA LEU A 46 -0.15 8.90 12.20
C LEU A 46 0.14 9.11 13.68
N THR A 47 -0.19 8.12 14.50
CA THR A 47 0.31 8.02 15.88
C THR A 47 1.49 7.05 15.88
N ILE A 48 2.70 7.52 16.22
CA ILE A 48 3.89 6.67 16.35
C ILE A 48 3.97 6.19 17.80
N ARG A 49 3.87 4.87 18.01
CA ARG A 49 3.85 4.27 19.35
C ARG A 49 5.22 3.85 19.82
N SER A 50 6.03 3.24 18.95
CA SER A 50 7.37 2.80 19.31
C SER A 50 8.27 2.72 18.09
N VAL A 51 9.57 2.89 18.33
CA VAL A 51 10.63 2.68 17.35
C VAL A 51 11.73 1.84 18.00
N THR A 52 12.15 0.77 17.31
CA THR A 52 13.34 0.01 17.68
C THR A 52 14.33 0.05 16.53
N ALA A 53 15.63 0.05 16.85
CA ALA A 53 16.72 -0.06 15.90
C ALA A 53 17.74 -1.07 16.43
N GLY A 54 18.19 -2.00 15.58
CA GLY A 54 19.07 -3.09 16.01
C GLY A 54 18.45 -3.96 17.11
N GLY A 55 17.12 -4.09 17.11
CA GLY A 55 16.36 -4.85 18.11
C GLY A 55 16.22 -4.19 19.49
N ARG A 56 16.60 -2.91 19.63
CA ARG A 56 16.48 -2.17 20.90
C ARG A 56 15.58 -0.94 20.76
N PRO A 57 14.72 -0.62 21.74
CA PRO A 57 14.00 0.64 21.76
C PRO A 57 14.94 1.83 21.67
N VAL A 58 14.60 2.81 20.84
CA VAL A 58 15.35 4.06 20.69
C VAL A 58 14.43 5.26 20.90
N PRO A 59 14.95 6.40 21.41
CA PRO A 59 14.18 7.63 21.42
C PRO A 59 13.89 8.09 20.00
N PHE A 60 12.72 8.67 19.78
CA PHE A 60 12.34 9.26 18.50
C PHE A 60 11.68 10.63 18.70
N GLU A 61 11.77 11.47 17.67
CA GLU A 61 11.11 12.76 17.61
C GLU A 61 10.11 12.72 16.46
N TYR A 62 8.83 12.89 16.77
CA TYR A 62 7.77 12.99 15.76
C TYR A 62 7.22 14.42 15.70
N ARG A 63 7.52 15.11 14.60
CA ARG A 63 7.04 16.46 14.31
C ARG A 63 5.83 16.36 13.40
N ALA A 64 4.65 16.15 14.00
CA ALA A 64 3.40 15.92 13.27
C ALA A 64 3.09 17.04 12.25
N THR A 65 3.32 18.31 12.60
CA THR A 65 3.09 19.46 11.71
C THR A 65 4.03 19.49 10.50
N GLU A 66 5.21 18.89 10.61
CA GLU A 66 6.20 18.79 9.52
C GLU A 66 6.09 17.45 8.78
N GLY A 67 5.27 16.52 9.28
CA GLY A 67 5.16 15.17 8.75
C GLY A 67 6.48 14.39 8.82
N ARG A 68 7.29 14.59 9.86
CA ARG A 68 8.66 14.06 9.97
C ARG A 68 8.87 13.26 11.25
N LEU A 69 9.36 12.03 11.10
CA LEU A 69 9.78 11.13 12.18
C LEU A 69 11.29 10.95 12.13
N SER A 70 12.00 11.26 13.21
CA SER A 70 13.45 11.20 13.31
C SER A 70 13.90 10.31 14.48
N PHE A 71 14.88 9.44 14.27
CA PHE A 71 15.43 8.57 15.32
C PHE A 71 16.86 8.12 15.02
N PRO A 72 17.66 7.76 16.05
CA PRO A 72 19.02 7.30 15.85
C PRO A 72 19.04 5.86 15.31
N VAL A 73 20.03 5.58 14.48
CA VAL A 73 20.38 4.23 13.99
C VAL A 73 21.88 4.02 14.14
N ALA A 74 22.31 2.76 14.22
CA ALA A 74 23.74 2.49 14.24
C ALA A 74 24.38 2.78 12.86
N GLY A 75 25.40 3.63 12.89
CA GLY A 75 26.66 3.61 12.14
C GLY A 75 26.93 2.94 10.78
N ASP A 76 26.02 2.33 10.03
CA ASP A 76 26.33 1.49 8.83
C ASP A 76 25.08 0.74 8.31
N GLY A 77 23.88 1.23 8.63
CA GLY A 77 22.62 0.52 8.40
C GLY A 77 22.08 -0.15 9.66
N GLY A 78 22.87 -0.21 10.74
CA GLY A 78 22.40 -0.25 12.12
C GLY A 78 21.49 -1.38 12.57
N GLY A 79 21.28 -2.38 11.71
CA GLY A 79 20.38 -3.50 11.92
C GLY A 79 18.90 -3.14 11.70
N PRO A 80 18.00 -4.12 11.93
CA PRO A 80 16.59 -3.97 11.60
C PRO A 80 15.95 -2.86 12.42
N VAL A 81 15.21 -2.01 11.73
CA VAL A 81 14.32 -1.01 12.31
C VAL A 81 12.91 -1.58 12.34
N SER A 82 12.19 -1.31 13.43
CA SER A 82 10.79 -1.68 13.59
C SER A 82 10.00 -0.51 14.17
N ILE A 83 8.87 -0.18 13.56
CA ILE A 83 8.02 0.93 13.97
C ILE A 83 6.59 0.45 14.13
N GLU A 84 6.01 0.73 15.30
CA GLU A 84 4.60 0.54 15.61
C GLU A 84 3.87 1.87 15.45
N PHE A 85 2.78 1.86 14.70
CA PHE A 85 1.99 3.06 14.44
C PHE A 85 0.50 2.75 14.28
N SER A 86 -0.34 3.78 14.33
CA SER A 86 -1.74 3.71 13.94
C SER A 86 -2.17 4.92 13.13
N GLY A 87 -3.27 4.77 12.42
CA GLY A 87 -3.95 5.86 11.74
C GLY A 87 -5.44 5.62 11.66
N ALA A 88 -6.17 6.60 11.13
CA ALA A 88 -7.58 6.49 10.85
C ALA A 88 -7.95 7.34 9.65
N VAL A 89 -8.88 6.83 8.83
CA VAL A 89 -9.43 7.56 7.70
C VAL A 89 -10.04 8.86 8.21
N GLN A 90 -9.65 9.98 7.58
CA GLN A 90 -10.20 11.28 7.90
C GLN A 90 -11.39 11.59 6.97
N PRO A 91 -12.54 12.05 7.50
CA PRO A 91 -13.67 12.45 6.68
C PRO A 91 -13.29 13.52 5.64
N GLY A 92 -13.69 13.31 4.39
CA GLY A 92 -13.43 14.24 3.28
C GLY A 92 -11.99 14.20 2.72
N GLN A 93 -11.08 13.42 3.31
CA GLN A 93 -9.74 13.25 2.80
C GLN A 93 -9.70 12.16 1.72
N LEU A 94 -9.08 12.45 0.57
CA LEU A 94 -8.94 11.53 -0.57
C LEU A 94 -7.46 11.21 -0.88
N ILE A 95 -6.59 11.29 0.13
CA ILE A 95 -5.15 11.02 0.03
C ILE A 95 -4.69 10.14 1.21
N GLY A 96 -3.75 9.23 0.95
CA GLY A 96 -3.44 8.12 1.85
C GLY A 96 -4.51 7.04 1.74
N LEU A 97 -4.79 6.33 2.84
CA LEU A 97 -5.95 5.44 2.95
C LEU A 97 -7.20 6.28 3.23
N TYR A 98 -8.23 6.09 2.41
CA TYR A 98 -9.49 6.83 2.54
C TYR A 98 -10.70 5.94 2.26
N ARG A 99 -11.88 6.45 2.63
CA ARG A 99 -13.17 5.80 2.39
C ARG A 99 -13.88 6.49 1.24
N CYS A 100 -14.40 5.71 0.31
CA CYS A 100 -15.27 6.20 -0.76
C CYS A 100 -16.52 5.33 -0.88
N ARG A 101 -17.54 5.83 -1.57
CA ARG A 101 -18.78 5.06 -1.79
C ARG A 101 -18.53 3.95 -2.80
N HIS A 102 -19.11 2.78 -2.56
CA HIS A 102 -18.94 1.60 -3.40
C HIS A 102 -20.23 0.77 -3.44
N GLY A 103 -21.08 1.06 -4.43
CA GLY A 103 -22.43 0.51 -4.49
C GLY A 103 -23.28 1.06 -3.34
N ASP A 104 -23.93 0.14 -2.61
CA ASP A 104 -24.71 0.47 -1.40
C ASP A 104 -23.85 0.50 -0.13
N GLY A 105 -22.56 0.17 -0.24
CA GLY A 105 -21.60 0.22 0.87
C GLY A 105 -20.45 1.19 0.59
N HIS A 106 -19.30 0.90 1.19
CA HIS A 106 -18.07 1.66 0.99
C HIS A 106 -16.90 0.75 0.58
N LEU A 107 -15.83 1.40 0.19
CA LEU A 107 -14.53 0.83 -0.09
C LEU A 107 -13.51 1.64 0.72
N LEU A 108 -12.54 0.95 1.32
CA LEU A 108 -11.31 1.60 1.76
C LEU A 108 -10.28 1.46 0.64
N THR A 109 -9.74 2.57 0.15
CA THR A 109 -8.77 2.55 -0.95
C THR A 109 -7.70 3.60 -0.76
N THR A 110 -6.61 3.50 -1.51
CA THR A 110 -5.47 4.40 -1.37
C THR A 110 -5.26 5.29 -2.57
N GLN A 111 -4.94 6.56 -2.31
CA GLN A 111 -4.37 7.50 -3.28
C GLN A 111 -3.05 8.01 -2.70
N CYS A 112 -1.94 7.58 -3.29
CA CYS A 112 -0.60 7.86 -2.76
C CYS A 112 0.18 8.90 -3.58
N GLU A 113 -0.28 9.25 -4.79
CA GLU A 113 0.40 10.28 -5.59
C GLU A 113 -0.04 11.70 -5.18
N PRO A 114 0.90 12.65 -5.00
CA PRO A 114 2.36 12.49 -5.14
C PRO A 114 3.10 12.00 -3.89
N VAL A 115 2.55 12.23 -2.69
CA VAL A 115 3.21 11.98 -1.39
C VAL A 115 2.24 11.52 -0.30
N GLY A 116 1.28 10.68 -0.67
CA GLY A 116 0.22 10.18 0.22
C GLY A 116 0.61 8.93 1.02
N ALA A 117 1.66 8.21 0.64
CA ALA A 117 2.04 6.96 1.32
C ALA A 117 2.43 7.19 2.80
N ARG A 118 3.03 8.35 3.12
CA ARG A 118 3.36 8.78 4.48
C ARG A 118 2.15 8.89 5.43
N ARG A 119 0.93 8.91 4.88
CA ARG A 119 -0.33 8.92 5.64
C ARG A 119 -0.85 7.53 5.97
N ILE A 120 -0.16 6.50 5.50
CA ILE A 120 -0.52 5.09 5.70
C ILE A 120 0.52 4.44 6.61
N PHE A 121 1.80 4.63 6.33
CA PHE A 121 2.91 4.12 7.12
C PHE A 121 4.13 5.06 7.07
N PRO A 122 5.00 5.06 8.10
CA PRO A 122 6.24 5.83 8.06
C PRO A 122 7.19 5.33 6.97
N CYS A 123 7.60 6.19 6.04
CA CYS A 123 8.46 5.79 4.91
C CYS A 123 9.28 6.96 4.34
N VAL A 124 10.27 6.67 3.51
CA VAL A 124 10.92 7.69 2.67
C VAL A 124 10.04 7.94 1.45
N ASP A 125 9.26 9.01 1.49
CA ASP A 125 8.18 9.26 0.53
C ASP A 125 8.61 10.24 -0.56
N ARG A 126 9.52 9.76 -1.43
CA ARG A 126 10.09 10.51 -2.55
C ARG A 126 10.16 9.64 -3.81
N PRO A 127 9.89 10.18 -5.02
CA PRO A 127 9.88 9.38 -6.26
C PRO A 127 11.21 8.72 -6.64
N ASP A 128 12.34 9.29 -6.23
CA ASP A 128 13.69 8.78 -6.52
C ASP A 128 14.07 7.58 -5.66
N GLN A 129 13.30 7.28 -4.60
CA GLN A 129 13.56 6.18 -3.68
C GLN A 129 12.60 5.03 -3.99
N LYS A 130 13.17 3.89 -4.41
CA LYS A 130 12.42 2.70 -4.76
C LYS A 130 12.64 1.61 -3.72
N ALA A 131 11.57 0.98 -3.29
CA ALA A 131 11.60 -0.12 -2.36
C ALA A 131 10.70 -1.28 -2.83
N ARG A 132 11.01 -2.49 -2.37
CA ARG A 132 10.07 -3.61 -2.42
C ARG A 132 9.14 -3.53 -1.22
N ILE A 133 7.84 -3.76 -1.43
CA ILE A 133 6.87 -3.79 -0.34
C ILE A 133 6.39 -5.23 -0.17
N HIS A 134 6.62 -5.79 1.02
CA HIS A 134 6.03 -7.04 1.48
C HIS A 134 4.80 -6.66 2.32
N LEU A 135 3.61 -6.93 1.80
CA LEU A 135 2.36 -6.52 2.43
C LEU A 135 1.64 -7.72 3.08
N GLN A 136 1.23 -7.51 4.33
CA GLN A 136 0.21 -8.32 5.01
C GLN A 136 -0.91 -7.39 5.49
N VAL A 137 -2.15 -7.80 5.25
CA VAL A 137 -3.33 -7.06 5.70
C VAL A 137 -4.23 -7.99 6.47
N ARG A 138 -4.55 -7.63 7.71
CA ARG A 138 -5.59 -8.26 8.50
C ARG A 138 -6.86 -7.42 8.41
N THR A 139 -7.98 -8.00 8.02
CA THR A 139 -9.28 -7.31 8.01
C THR A 139 -10.43 -8.28 8.29
N GLY A 140 -11.65 -7.78 8.39
CA GLY A 140 -12.83 -8.57 8.74
C GLY A 140 -13.19 -9.62 7.67
N ALA A 141 -13.79 -10.73 8.10
CA ALA A 141 -14.26 -11.78 7.20
C ALA A 141 -15.32 -11.28 6.20
N GLY A 142 -15.34 -11.89 5.01
CA GLY A 142 -16.26 -11.52 3.93
C GLY A 142 -15.85 -10.26 3.14
N LEU A 143 -14.64 -9.74 3.39
CA LEU A 143 -13.99 -8.71 2.62
C LEU A 143 -12.89 -9.30 1.73
N GLU A 144 -12.62 -8.61 0.63
CA GLU A 144 -11.50 -8.87 -0.26
C GLU A 144 -10.46 -7.78 -0.10
N VAL A 145 -9.18 -8.15 -0.25
CA VAL A 145 -8.05 -7.22 -0.24
C VAL A 145 -7.35 -7.25 -1.60
N ILE A 146 -7.21 -6.08 -2.22
CA ILE A 146 -6.53 -5.88 -3.50
C ILE A 146 -5.31 -5.02 -3.25
N SER A 147 -4.15 -5.45 -3.74
CA SER A 147 -2.90 -4.68 -3.72
C SER A 147 -2.17 -4.73 -5.06
N ASN A 148 -0.95 -4.21 -5.13
CA ASN A 148 -0.12 -4.18 -6.33
C ASN A 148 0.12 -5.58 -6.91
N THR A 149 0.45 -6.56 -6.07
CA THR A 149 0.66 -7.96 -6.46
C THR A 149 -0.61 -8.79 -6.26
N PRO A 150 -0.75 -9.95 -6.94
CA PRO A 150 -1.83 -10.88 -6.65
C PRO A 150 -1.75 -11.38 -5.21
N GLU A 151 -2.89 -11.53 -4.57
CA GLU A 151 -2.99 -12.19 -3.27
C GLU A 151 -2.43 -13.62 -3.38
N ALA A 152 -1.55 -13.97 -2.45
CA ALA A 152 -0.89 -15.28 -2.38
C ALA A 152 -1.53 -16.20 -1.34
N SER A 153 -2.13 -15.65 -0.28
CA SER A 153 -2.69 -16.44 0.81
C SER A 153 -3.79 -15.70 1.56
N THR A 154 -4.77 -16.46 2.04
CA THR A 154 -5.74 -16.03 3.05
C THR A 154 -5.76 -17.05 4.18
N THR A 155 -5.69 -16.57 5.43
CA THR A 155 -5.68 -17.42 6.61
C THR A 155 -6.65 -16.87 7.65
N PRO A 156 -7.62 -17.65 8.15
CA PRO A 156 -8.45 -17.21 9.26
C PRO A 156 -7.62 -16.85 10.50
N ALA A 157 -7.99 -15.77 11.17
CA ALA A 157 -7.46 -15.33 12.44
C ALA A 157 -8.57 -15.29 13.51
N GLU A 158 -8.20 -15.10 14.77
CA GLU A 158 -9.15 -15.03 15.87
C GLU A 158 -10.14 -13.86 15.72
N GLY A 159 -11.33 -13.97 16.31
CA GLY A 159 -12.29 -12.86 16.37
C GLY A 159 -12.96 -12.50 15.04
N GLY A 160 -12.97 -13.39 14.05
CA GLY A 160 -13.61 -13.14 12.74
C GLY A 160 -12.75 -12.32 11.77
N TRP A 161 -11.45 -12.19 12.05
CA TRP A 161 -10.47 -11.56 11.18
C TRP A 161 -9.87 -12.56 10.19
N ILE A 162 -9.38 -12.08 9.06
CA ILE A 162 -8.66 -12.85 8.04
C ILE A 162 -7.34 -12.14 7.75
N ASP A 163 -6.25 -12.91 7.71
CA ASP A 163 -4.93 -12.46 7.28
C ASP A 163 -4.77 -12.68 5.77
N HIS A 164 -4.54 -11.59 5.03
CA HIS A 164 -4.30 -11.55 3.59
C HIS A 164 -2.82 -11.29 3.32
N GLY A 165 -2.18 -12.17 2.55
CA GLY A 165 -0.74 -12.12 2.27
C GLY A 165 -0.43 -11.86 0.80
N PHE A 166 0.55 -11.00 0.55
CA PHE A 166 0.99 -10.63 -0.80
C PHE A 166 2.49 -10.90 -1.00
N PRO A 167 2.90 -11.40 -2.17
CA PRO A 167 4.32 -11.52 -2.49
C PRO A 167 4.93 -10.11 -2.68
N PRO A 168 6.25 -9.96 -2.54
CA PRO A 168 6.90 -8.66 -2.66
C PRO A 168 6.67 -8.01 -4.02
N THR A 169 6.49 -6.70 -4.00
CA THR A 169 6.46 -5.91 -5.25
C THR A 169 7.84 -5.92 -5.95
N PRO A 170 7.88 -5.63 -7.26
CA PRO A 170 9.08 -5.04 -7.87
C PRO A 170 9.48 -3.75 -7.13
N PRO A 171 10.76 -3.34 -7.18
CA PRO A 171 11.17 -2.05 -6.62
C PRO A 171 10.35 -0.92 -7.25
N MET A 172 9.64 -0.17 -6.42
CA MET A 172 8.75 0.90 -6.84
C MET A 172 8.81 2.06 -5.85
N ALA A 173 8.47 3.26 -6.31
CA ALA A 173 8.31 4.40 -5.42
C ALA A 173 7.03 4.25 -4.57
N THR A 174 7.03 4.82 -3.37
CA THR A 174 5.94 4.69 -2.40
C THR A 174 4.61 5.28 -2.90
N TYR A 175 4.64 6.27 -3.78
CA TYR A 175 3.44 6.82 -4.40
C TYR A 175 2.64 5.80 -5.25
N LEU A 176 3.28 4.69 -5.64
CA LEU A 176 2.62 3.58 -6.37
C LEU A 176 2.00 2.53 -5.45
N PHE A 177 2.14 2.67 -4.12
CA PHE A 177 1.51 1.76 -3.16
C PHE A 177 0.00 1.79 -3.34
N TYR A 178 -0.59 0.60 -3.49
CA TYR A 178 -2.03 0.44 -3.62
C TYR A 178 -2.56 -0.58 -2.61
N LEU A 179 -3.64 -0.20 -1.92
CA LEU A 179 -4.45 -1.07 -1.08
C LEU A 179 -5.92 -0.72 -1.30
N GLY A 180 -6.74 -1.74 -1.58
CA GLY A 180 -8.20 -1.66 -1.62
C GLY A 180 -8.81 -2.76 -0.74
N ILE A 181 -9.72 -2.42 0.15
CA ILE A 181 -10.44 -3.36 1.03
C ILE A 181 -11.93 -3.14 0.85
N GLY A 182 -12.65 -4.17 0.43
CA GLY A 182 -14.08 -4.07 0.16
C GLY A 182 -14.64 -5.34 -0.46
N ARG A 183 -15.80 -5.22 -1.11
CA ARG A 183 -16.43 -6.31 -1.87
C ARG A 183 -16.44 -5.91 -3.34
N PHE A 184 -16.04 -6.80 -4.24
CA PHE A 184 -15.88 -6.45 -5.65
C PHE A 184 -16.62 -7.43 -6.56
N ASP A 185 -17.36 -6.88 -7.52
CA ASP A 185 -17.66 -7.59 -8.75
C ASP A 185 -16.48 -7.44 -9.70
N ARG A 186 -16.11 -8.51 -10.41
CA ARG A 186 -14.98 -8.48 -11.36
C ARG A 186 -15.33 -9.07 -12.71
N ALA A 187 -14.86 -8.40 -13.75
CA ALA A 187 -14.72 -8.97 -15.09
C ALA A 187 -13.23 -9.22 -15.35
N GLU A 188 -12.89 -10.44 -15.76
CA GLU A 188 -11.51 -10.84 -16.06
C GLU A 188 -11.39 -11.24 -17.51
N GLU A 189 -10.40 -10.70 -18.20
CA GLU A 189 -10.01 -11.17 -19.52
C GLU A 189 -8.79 -12.09 -19.41
N ARG A 190 -8.99 -13.37 -19.77
CA ARG A 190 -7.96 -14.41 -19.74
C ARG A 190 -7.29 -14.57 -21.11
N GLY A 191 -6.04 -15.06 -21.15
CA GLY A 191 -5.36 -15.44 -22.40
C GLY A 191 -4.03 -14.73 -22.71
N GLY A 192 -3.53 -13.87 -21.82
CA GLY A 192 -2.21 -13.24 -21.94
C GLY A 192 -1.33 -13.45 -20.70
N ARG A 193 -0.03 -13.09 -20.80
CA ARG A 193 0.93 -13.13 -19.68
C ARG A 193 0.49 -12.30 -18.46
N VAL A 194 -0.30 -11.25 -18.71
CA VAL A 194 -0.87 -10.36 -17.69
C VAL A 194 -2.39 -10.57 -17.66
N ALA A 195 -2.91 -10.94 -16.50
CA ALA A 195 -4.35 -10.94 -16.24
C ALA A 195 -4.83 -9.49 -16.16
N VAL A 196 -5.82 -9.11 -16.98
CA VAL A 196 -6.42 -7.77 -16.94
C VAL A 196 -7.80 -7.93 -16.32
N ARG A 197 -8.05 -7.19 -15.24
CA ARG A 197 -9.30 -7.27 -14.48
C ARG A 197 -9.89 -5.87 -14.34
N VAL A 198 -11.21 -5.79 -14.48
CA VAL A 198 -11.98 -4.60 -14.13
C VAL A 198 -12.74 -4.91 -12.87
N LEU A 199 -12.45 -4.16 -11.81
CA LEU A 199 -13.08 -4.27 -10.50
C LEU A 199 -14.15 -3.18 -10.37
N THR A 200 -15.32 -3.55 -9.87
CA THR A 200 -16.49 -2.68 -9.72
C THR A 200 -17.23 -2.96 -8.42
N ALA A 201 -18.11 -2.05 -8.04
CA ALA A 201 -19.01 -2.27 -6.91
C ALA A 201 -19.91 -3.50 -7.12
N PRO A 202 -20.32 -4.19 -6.03
CA PRO A 202 -21.25 -5.31 -6.11
C PRO A 202 -22.52 -4.93 -6.88
N GLY A 203 -22.98 -5.81 -7.76
CA GLY A 203 -24.12 -5.59 -8.64
C GLY A 203 -23.81 -4.80 -9.92
N ARG A 204 -22.57 -4.34 -10.12
CA ARG A 204 -22.15 -3.56 -11.31
C ARG A 204 -21.21 -4.32 -12.26
N GLY A 205 -20.99 -5.62 -12.06
CA GLY A 205 -20.09 -6.43 -12.89
C GLY A 205 -20.39 -6.40 -14.40
N ARG A 206 -21.67 -6.21 -14.82
CA ARG A 206 -22.04 -6.09 -16.25
C ARG A 206 -21.46 -4.84 -16.92
N SER A 207 -21.33 -3.73 -16.19
CA SER A 207 -20.65 -2.53 -16.68
C SER A 207 -19.14 -2.74 -16.78
N GLY A 208 -18.56 -3.53 -15.86
CA GLY A 208 -17.15 -3.95 -15.91
C GLY A 208 -16.82 -4.80 -17.14
N GLY A 209 -17.75 -5.67 -17.58
CA GLY A 209 -17.60 -6.46 -18.81
C GLY A 209 -17.54 -5.62 -20.07
N PHE A 210 -18.24 -4.47 -20.12
CA PHE A 210 -18.16 -3.54 -21.26
C PHE A 210 -16.82 -2.80 -21.29
N ALA A 211 -16.30 -2.38 -20.12
CA ALA A 211 -14.97 -1.77 -20.01
C ALA A 211 -13.84 -2.77 -20.30
N ALA A 212 -13.98 -4.04 -19.89
CA ALA A 212 -13.05 -5.11 -20.23
C ALA A 212 -13.13 -5.50 -21.72
N GLY A 213 -14.33 -5.49 -22.31
CA GLY A 213 -14.57 -5.85 -23.71
C GLY A 213 -14.26 -4.74 -24.72
N ALA A 214 -14.26 -3.47 -24.31
CA ALA A 214 -14.05 -2.32 -25.20
C ALA A 214 -12.57 -2.04 -25.56
N GLY A 215 -11.61 -2.89 -25.19
CA GLY A 215 -10.25 -2.72 -25.71
C GLY A 215 -9.27 -3.87 -25.52
N PRO A 216 -9.29 -4.89 -26.42
CA PRO A 216 -8.16 -5.82 -26.49
C PRO A 216 -7.54 -6.02 -27.89
N SER A 217 -8.29 -5.78 -28.99
CA SER A 217 -7.78 -6.03 -30.36
C SER A 217 -7.08 -4.83 -30.99
N HIS A 218 -7.17 -3.66 -30.35
CA HIS A 218 -6.52 -2.45 -30.83
C HIS A 218 -5.09 -2.37 -30.27
N PRO A 219 -4.06 -2.07 -31.08
CA PRO A 219 -2.69 -1.84 -30.60
C PRO A 219 -2.59 -0.75 -29.52
N GLY A 220 -3.56 0.17 -29.46
CA GLY A 220 -3.69 1.18 -28.41
C GLY A 220 -4.58 0.80 -27.22
N GLY A 221 -5.14 -0.42 -27.18
CA GLY A 221 -5.90 -0.92 -26.03
C GLY A 221 -4.98 -1.33 -24.87
N VAL A 222 -5.57 -1.65 -23.70
CA VAL A 222 -4.81 -1.93 -22.46
C VAL A 222 -3.72 -2.98 -22.68
N ARG A 223 -4.01 -4.07 -23.41
CA ARG A 223 -3.00 -5.11 -23.70
C ARG A 223 -1.86 -4.65 -24.62
N GLY A 224 -2.10 -3.70 -25.51
CA GLY A 224 -1.06 -3.15 -26.38
C GLY A 224 -0.02 -2.39 -25.57
N VAL A 225 -0.47 -1.54 -24.63
CA VAL A 225 0.39 -0.75 -23.74
C VAL A 225 1.26 -1.62 -22.82
N LEU A 226 0.79 -2.82 -22.47
CA LEU A 226 1.53 -3.72 -21.57
C LEU A 226 2.70 -4.47 -22.22
N ARG A 227 2.90 -4.33 -23.54
CA ARG A 227 3.94 -5.06 -24.28
C ARG A 227 5.28 -4.34 -24.30
N ASP A 228 5.28 -3.02 -24.42
CA ASP A 228 6.51 -2.24 -24.60
C ASP A 228 6.48 -0.91 -23.80
N PRO A 229 7.27 -0.79 -22.71
CA PRO A 229 8.06 -1.88 -22.11
C PRO A 229 7.15 -2.97 -21.52
N PRO A 230 7.64 -4.23 -21.41
CA PRO A 230 6.83 -5.32 -20.91
C PRO A 230 6.43 -5.07 -19.45
N TYR A 231 5.14 -5.16 -19.19
CA TYR A 231 4.61 -4.99 -17.84
C TYR A 231 5.19 -6.04 -16.88
N ARG A 232 5.64 -5.60 -15.70
CA ARG A 232 6.45 -6.42 -14.80
C ARG A 232 5.65 -7.31 -13.86
N LEU A 233 4.36 -7.04 -13.69
CA LEU A 233 3.48 -7.78 -12.78
C LEU A 233 2.57 -8.77 -13.55
N PRO A 234 2.13 -9.86 -12.90
CA PRO A 234 1.27 -10.85 -13.53
C PRO A 234 -0.21 -10.42 -13.65
N LYS A 235 -0.60 -9.30 -13.02
CA LYS A 235 -1.95 -8.74 -13.09
C LYS A 235 -1.96 -7.22 -13.24
N LEU A 236 -2.97 -6.70 -13.94
CA LEU A 236 -3.38 -5.30 -13.93
C LEU A 236 -4.86 -5.24 -13.54
N ASP A 237 -5.15 -4.62 -12.40
CA ASP A 237 -6.51 -4.38 -11.94
C ASP A 237 -6.86 -2.91 -12.19
N LEU A 238 -7.99 -2.68 -12.86
CA LEU A 238 -8.57 -1.36 -13.08
C LEU A 238 -9.80 -1.25 -12.17
N LEU A 239 -9.69 -0.42 -11.13
CA LEU A 239 -10.79 -0.21 -10.19
C LEU A 239 -11.52 1.09 -10.51
N ALA A 240 -12.84 1.01 -10.67
CA ALA A 240 -13.69 2.19 -10.70
C ALA A 240 -13.97 2.66 -9.27
N VAL A 241 -13.48 3.86 -8.94
CA VAL A 241 -13.75 4.54 -7.66
C VAL A 241 -14.73 5.68 -7.93
N ALA A 242 -15.81 5.75 -7.16
CA ALA A 242 -16.83 6.79 -7.28
C ALA A 242 -16.80 7.70 -6.05
N ASP A 243 -16.55 8.99 -6.29
CA ASP A 243 -16.59 10.02 -5.25
C ASP A 243 -17.85 10.87 -5.48
N HIS A 244 -18.94 10.54 -4.80
CA HIS A 244 -20.14 11.37 -4.62
C HIS A 244 -21.09 10.72 -3.61
#